data_AF-A0A533V1T0-F1
#
_entry.id   AF-A0A533V1T0-F1
#
_cell.length_a   1.000
_cell.length_b   1.000
_cell.length_c   1.000
_cell.angle_alpha   90.00
_cell.angle_beta   90.00
_cell.angle_gamma   90.00
#
_symmetry.space_group_name_H-M   'P 1'
#
loop_
_entity.id
_entity.type
_entity.pdbx_description
1 polymer ?
#
loop_
_entity_poly.entity_id
_entity_poly.type
_entity_poly.pdbx_seq_one_letter_code
_entity_poly.pdbx_strand_id
1 'polypeptide(L)'
;MIDKGSESSDIKELVRDLKNKQYVFSIIPEKIIYMNNGIKYYYVEAECNESNVIINAYGRQAEELFKEVHIHSFLKNNISQ
;
A
#
# COMPACT_ATOMS: atom_id res chain seq x y z
N MET A 1 -2.84 -3.95 33.40
CA MET A 1 -3.72 -4.20 32.23
C MET A 1 -2.82 -4.71 31.12
N ILE A 2 -3.06 -5.93 30.65
CA ILE A 2 -2.38 -6.47 29.46
C ILE A 2 -3.09 -5.81 28.28
N ASP A 3 -2.41 -4.84 27.66
CA ASP A 3 -2.93 -4.20 26.46
C ASP A 3 -2.91 -5.24 25.33
N LYS A 4 -4.09 -5.76 25.02
CA LYS A 4 -4.29 -6.75 23.96
C LYS A 4 -4.14 -5.99 22.65
N GLY A 5 -2.94 -6.12 22.06
CA GLY A 5 -2.53 -5.56 20.78
C GLY A 5 -3.67 -5.39 19.79
N SER A 6 -4.15 -4.15 19.73
CA SER A 6 -4.94 -3.62 18.64
C SER A 6 -4.04 -2.67 17.85
N GLU A 7 -2.84 -3.14 17.50
CA GLU A 7 -2.01 -2.48 16.49
C GLU A 7 -2.60 -2.86 15.14
N SER A 8 -3.67 -2.16 14.76
CA SER A 8 -3.89 -1.88 13.36
C SER A 8 -2.61 -1.23 12.84
N SER A 9 -1.80 -1.96 12.09
CA SER A 9 -0.57 -1.43 11.50
C SER A 9 -0.96 -0.23 10.63
N ASP A 10 -0.39 0.95 10.86
CA ASP A 10 -0.71 2.22 10.17
C ASP A 10 -0.91 2.08 8.65
N ILE A 11 -0.19 1.15 8.02
CA ILE A 11 -0.28 0.79 6.60
C ILE A 11 -1.67 0.30 6.17
N LYS A 12 -2.35 -0.52 6.99
CA LYS A 12 -3.67 -1.08 6.65
C LYS A 12 -4.74 0.00 6.69
N GLU A 13 -4.68 0.87 7.68
CA GLU A 13 -5.58 2.04 7.76
C GLU A 13 -5.33 2.98 6.59
N LEU A 14 -4.07 3.25 6.26
CA LEU A 14 -3.71 4.08 5.11
C LEU A 14 -4.29 3.54 3.79
N VAL A 15 -4.15 2.23 3.52
CA VAL A 15 -4.70 1.61 2.29
C VAL A 15 -6.23 1.71 2.24
N ARG A 16 -6.91 1.52 3.39
CA ARG A 16 -8.37 1.69 3.49
C ARG A 16 -8.79 3.14 3.28
N ASP A 17 -8.05 4.09 3.84
CA ASP A 17 -8.33 5.51 3.70
C ASP A 17 -8.16 5.99 2.26
N LEU A 18 -7.14 5.50 1.54
CA LEU A 18 -7.00 5.77 0.11
C LEU A 18 -8.21 5.29 -0.68
N LYS A 19 -8.69 4.07 -0.40
CA LYS A 19 -9.91 3.52 -1.02
C LYS A 19 -11.12 4.40 -0.72
N ASN A 20 -11.30 4.81 0.53
CA ASN A 20 -12.43 5.66 0.95
C ASN A 20 -12.39 7.04 0.28
N LYS A 21 -11.19 7.57 0.02
CA LYS A 21 -10.95 8.83 -0.69
C LYS A 21 -10.95 8.67 -2.22
N GLN A 22 -11.39 7.52 -2.74
CA GLN A 22 -11.50 7.23 -4.18
C GLN A 22 -10.16 7.30 -4.93
N TYR A 23 -9.05 7.05 -4.26
CA TYR A 23 -7.80 6.77 -4.98
C TYR A 23 -7.91 5.41 -5.66
N VAL A 24 -7.17 5.24 -6.74
CA VAL A 24 -6.92 3.96 -7.42
C VAL A 24 -5.43 3.72 -7.48
N PHE A 25 -5.00 2.48 -7.28
CA PHE A 25 -3.58 2.17 -7.46
C PHE A 25 -3.23 2.25 -8.94
N SER A 26 -2.26 3.10 -9.26
CA SER A 26 -1.69 3.25 -10.61
C SER A 26 -0.48 2.36 -10.81
N ILE A 27 0.31 2.11 -9.75
CA ILE A 27 1.44 1.18 -9.77
C ILE A 27 1.41 0.28 -8.54
N ILE A 28 1.46 -1.03 -8.79
CA ILE A 28 1.62 -2.08 -7.78
C ILE A 28 2.78 -3.00 -8.20
N PRO A 29 3.97 -2.88 -7.61
CA PRO A 29 5.08 -3.77 -7.95
C PRO A 29 4.78 -5.23 -7.57
N GLU A 30 5.17 -6.18 -8.41
CA GLU A 30 4.88 -7.61 -8.17
C GLU A 30 5.76 -8.24 -7.09
N LYS A 31 6.79 -7.53 -6.62
CA LYS A 31 7.78 -8.05 -5.66
C LYS A 31 8.30 -6.96 -4.71
N ILE A 32 8.68 -7.40 -3.51
CA ILE A 32 9.44 -6.59 -2.56
C ILE A 32 10.87 -6.41 -3.06
N ILE A 33 11.39 -5.19 -2.95
CA ILE A 33 12.76 -4.83 -3.30
C ILE A 33 13.65 -5.07 -2.07
N TYR A 34 14.81 -5.69 -2.27
CA TYR A 34 15.81 -5.87 -1.22
C TYR A 34 16.94 -4.88 -1.46
N MET A 35 17.10 -3.92 -0.56
CA MET A 35 18.16 -2.93 -0.64
C MET A 35 19.54 -3.56 -0.31
N ASN A 36 20.62 -2.89 -0.71
CA ASN A 36 22.00 -3.39 -0.51
C ASN A 36 22.36 -3.66 0.96
N ASN A 37 21.68 -2.99 1.91
CA ASN A 37 21.84 -3.19 3.35
C ASN A 37 20.93 -4.30 3.92
N GLY A 38 20.25 -5.07 3.06
CA GLY A 38 19.33 -6.13 3.45
C GLY A 38 17.93 -5.67 3.87
N ILE A 39 17.67 -4.35 3.88
CA ILE A 39 16.35 -3.82 4.25
C ILE A 39 15.36 -4.08 3.11
N LYS A 40 14.20 -4.64 3.46
CA LYS A 40 13.06 -4.77 2.55
C LYS A 40 12.47 -3.39 2.29
N TYR A 41 12.17 -3.10 1.03
CA TYR A 41 11.55 -1.87 0.59
C TYR A 41 10.41 -2.21 -0.37
N TYR A 42 9.31 -1.48 -0.24
CA TYR A 42 8.18 -1.61 -1.13
C TYR A 42 7.49 -0.26 -1.28
N TYR A 43 6.98 0.02 -2.47
CA TYR A 43 6.24 1.23 -2.74
C TYR A 43 5.02 0.94 -3.60
N VAL A 44 4.02 1.81 -3.50
CA VAL A 44 2.88 1.85 -4.42
C VAL A 44 2.58 3.28 -4.81
N GLU A 45 2.03 3.45 -5.99
CA GLU A 45 1.48 4.73 -6.44
C GLU A 45 -0.03 4.64 -6.49
N ALA A 46 -0.68 5.70 -6.00
CA ALA A 46 -2.12 5.83 -6.05
C ALA A 46 -2.49 7.20 -6.59
N GLU A 47 -3.51 7.25 -7.45
CA GLU A 47 -4.00 8.46 -8.08
C GLU A 47 -5.49 8.66 -7.79
N CYS A 48 -5.91 9.91 -7.64
CA CYS A 48 -7.30 10.33 -7.73
C CYS A 48 -7.38 11.51 -8.72
N ASN A 49 -8.59 11.97 -9.05
CA ASN A 49 -8.78 13.06 -10.03
C ASN A 49 -8.00 14.35 -9.73
N GLU A 50 -7.62 14.56 -8.47
CA GLU A 50 -7.02 15.80 -7.98
C GLU A 50 -5.53 15.65 -7.62
N SER A 51 -5.03 14.44 -7.40
CA SER A 51 -3.68 14.24 -6.87
C SER A 51 -3.14 12.83 -7.04
N ASN A 52 -1.81 12.72 -7.03
CA ASN A 52 -1.08 11.46 -7.01
C ASN A 52 -0.25 11.37 -5.73
N VAL A 53 -0.22 10.19 -5.11
CA VAL A 53 0.53 9.91 -3.90
C VAL A 53 1.39 8.68 -4.07
N ILE A 54 2.55 8.68 -3.41
CA ILE A 54 3.46 7.54 -3.36
C ILE A 54 3.57 7.10 -1.91
N ILE A 55 3.23 5.84 -1.63
CA ILE A 55 3.44 5.23 -0.31
C ILE A 55 4.73 4.45 -0.37
N ASN A 56 5.66 4.76 0.53
CA ASN A 56 6.92 4.06 0.68
C ASN A 56 6.94 3.37 2.05
N ALA A 57 7.36 2.11 2.08
CA ALA A 57 7.46 1.34 3.31
C ALA A 57 8.75 0.52 3.35
N TYR A 58 9.26 0.30 4.57
CA TYR A 58 10.53 -0.37 4.82
C TYR A 58 10.38 -1.49 5.84
N GLY A 59 11.28 -2.47 5.80
CA GLY A 59 11.31 -3.59 6.74
C GLY A 59 9.98 -4.34 6.78
N ARG A 60 9.41 -4.48 7.99
CA ARG A 60 8.13 -5.16 8.21
C ARG A 60 6.95 -4.45 7.52
N GLN A 61 6.94 -3.11 7.52
CA GLN A 61 5.86 -2.34 6.88
C GLN A 61 5.85 -2.55 5.36
N ALA A 62 7.01 -2.81 4.74
CA ALA A 62 7.09 -3.15 3.32
C ALA A 62 6.33 -4.45 3.01
N GLU A 63 6.44 -5.46 3.88
CA GLU A 63 5.71 -6.71 3.75
C GLU A 63 4.21 -6.55 4.00
N GLU A 64 3.85 -5.72 4.97
CA GLU A 64 2.44 -5.42 5.29
C GLU A 64 1.78 -4.67 4.13
N LEU A 65 2.46 -3.67 3.55
CA LEU A 65 1.98 -2.94 2.38
C LEU A 65 1.83 -3.87 1.17
N PHE A 66 2.84 -4.70 0.89
CA PHE A 66 2.78 -5.70 -0.18
C PHE A 66 1.54 -6.60 -0.05
N LYS A 67 1.32 -7.18 1.13
CA LYS A 67 0.16 -8.05 1.36
C LYS A 67 -1.16 -7.31 1.18
N GLU A 68 -1.29 -6.12 1.78
CA GLU A 68 -2.55 -5.40 1.80
C GLU A 68 -2.97 -4.95 0.39
N VAL A 69 -2.05 -4.39 -0.40
CA VAL A 69 -2.39 -3.89 -1.75
C VAL A 69 -2.65 -5.01 -2.75
N HIS A 70 -2.04 -6.18 -2.59
CA HIS A 70 -2.30 -7.34 -3.45
C HIS A 70 -3.60 -8.07 -3.07
N ILE A 71 -4.04 -7.99 -1.81
CA ILE A 71 -5.35 -8.52 -1.38
C ILE A 71 -6.48 -7.56 -1.75
N HIS A 72 -6.27 -6.26 -1.54
CA HIS A 72 -7.31 -5.23 -1.68
C HIS A 72 -7.12 -4.37 -2.92
N SER A 73 -6.41 -4.84 -3.94
CA SER A 73 -6.13 -4.05 -5.15
C SER A 73 -7.41 -3.48 -5.76
N PHE A 74 -7.55 -2.15 -5.74
CA PHE A 74 -8.61 -1.41 -6.40
C PHE A 74 -8.00 -0.66 -7.59
N LEU A 75 -7.74 -1.41 -8.66
CA LEU A 75 -7.17 -0.88 -9.89
C LEU A 75 -8.19 0.01 -10.61
N LYS A 76 -7.67 0.98 -11.36
CA LYS A 76 -8.45 1.70 -12.36
C LYS A 76 -8.99 0.66 -13.35
N ASN A 77 -10.31 0.48 -13.38
CA ASN A 77 -10.93 -0.29 -14.45
C ASN A 77 -10.61 0.43 -15.75
N ASN A 78 -9.69 -0.12 -16.55
CA ASN A 78 -9.58 0.25 -17.95
C ASN A 78 -10.84 -0.29 -18.63
N ILE A 79 -11.93 0.48 -18.56
CA ILE A 79 -13.07 0.30 -19.45
C ILE A 79 -12.53 0.63 -20.84
N SER A 80 -12.02 -0.39 -21.52
CA SER A 80 -11.60 -0.29 -22.91
C SER A 80 -12.86 -0.05 -23.73
N GLN A 81 -12.93 1.09 -24.42
CA GLN A 81 -13.91 1.34 -25.48
C GLN A 81 -13.59 0.49 -26.71
#